data_AF-A0A257GMV2-F1
#
_entry.id   AF-A0A257GMV2-F1
#
_cell.length_a   1.000
_cell.length_b   1.000
_cell.length_c   1.000
_cell.angle_alpha   90.00
_cell.angle_beta   90.00
_cell.angle_gamma   90.00
#
_symmetry.space_group_name_H-M   'P 1'
#
loop_
_entity.id
_entity.type
_entity.pdbx_description
1 polymer ?
#
loop_
_entity_poly.entity_id
_entity_poly.type
_entity_poly.pdbx_seq_one_letter_code
_entity_poly.pdbx_strand_id
1 'polypeptide(L)' 'MAEIINLRAVRKAKDKAEARAQADANAVKFGRRKGDKALEAARLEKEKRDLDGHALPPQHPSPKPPK' A
#
# COMPACT_ATOMS: atom_id res chain seq x y z
N MET A 1 10.87 2.54 -49.11
CA MET A 1 11.88 2.48 -48.03
C MET A 1 11.20 1.81 -46.85
N ALA A 2 11.66 0.64 -46.42
CA ALA A 2 11.01 -0.10 -45.34
C ALA A 2 11.57 0.39 -43.99
N GLU A 3 10.68 0.72 -43.06
CA GLU A 3 11.05 1.14 -41.71
C GLU A 3 11.43 -0.09 -40.89
N ILE A 4 12.71 -0.21 -40.52
CA ILE A 4 13.20 -1.36 -39.75
C ILE A 4 12.84 -1.13 -38.28
N ILE A 5 11.70 -1.67 -37.87
CA ILE A 5 11.24 -1.59 -36.48
C ILE A 5 11.71 -2.78 -35.64
N ASN A 6 12.19 -2.50 -34.42
CA ASN A 6 12.63 -3.53 -33.49
C ASN A 6 11.43 -4.16 -32.76
N LEU A 7 11.02 -5.35 -33.22
CA LEU A 7 9.89 -6.08 -32.67
C LEU A 7 10.05 -6.48 -31.19
N ARG A 8 11.29 -6.61 -30.67
CA ARG A 8 11.52 -6.87 -29.24
C ARG A 8 11.16 -5.66 -28.39
N ALA A 9 11.54 -4.47 -28.84
CA ALA A 9 11.21 -3.23 -28.15
C ALA A 9 9.68 -3.01 -28.12
N VAL A 10 9.00 -3.29 -29.24
CA VAL A 10 7.53 -3.20 -29.33
C VAL A 10 6.85 -4.19 -28.38
N ARG A 11 7.29 -5.45 -28.33
CA ARG A 11 6.76 -6.45 -27.37
C ARG A 11 6.95 -5.99 -25.92
N LYS A 12 8.16 -5.57 -25.57
CA LYS A 12 8.46 -5.07 -24.23
C LYS A 12 7.62 -3.85 -23.85
N ALA A 13 7.32 -2.97 -24.80
CA ALA A 13 6.44 -1.83 -24.58
C ALA A 13 4.99 -2.28 -24.33
N LYS A 14 4.49 -3.27 -25.09
CA LYS A 14 3.18 -3.88 -24.87
C LYS A 14 3.07 -4.52 -23.49
N ASP A 15 4.05 -5.36 -23.11
CA ASP A 15 4.07 -6.03 -21.80
C ASP A 15 4.03 -5.01 -20.64
N LYS A 16 4.79 -3.92 -20.78
CA LYS A 16 4.77 -2.82 -19.79
C LYS A 16 3.43 -2.09 -19.74
N ALA A 17 2.78 -1.90 -20.89
CA ALA A 17 1.47 -1.25 -20.96
C ALA A 17 0.39 -2.12 -20.32
N GLU A 18 0.39 -3.43 -20.59
CA GLU A 18 -0.53 -4.40 -19.98
C GLU A 18 -0.35 -4.46 -18.45
N ALA A 19 0.91 -4.49 -17.97
CA ALA A 19 1.19 -4.46 -16.55
C ALA A 19 0.66 -3.18 -15.85
N ARG A 20 0.74 -2.01 -16.52
CA ARG A 20 0.18 -0.75 -16.02
C ARG A 20 -1.35 -0.80 -15.99
N ALA A 21 -1.99 -1.25 -17.07
CA ALA A 21 -3.44 -1.37 -17.12
C ALA A 21 -3.97 -2.32 -16.04
N GLN A 22 -3.29 -3.44 -15.79
CA GLN A 22 -3.64 -4.35 -14.71
C GLN A 22 -3.45 -3.71 -13.33
N ALA A 23 -2.40 -2.92 -13.13
CA ALA A 23 -2.16 -2.18 -11.89
C ALA A 23 -3.23 -1.11 -11.63
N ASP A 24 -3.70 -0.43 -12.66
CA ASP A 24 -4.78 0.55 -12.57
C ASP A 24 -6.13 -0.12 -12.31
N ALA A 25 -6.44 -1.21 -13.01
CA ALA A 25 -7.62 -2.03 -12.73
C ALA A 25 -7.62 -2.57 -11.29
N ASN A 26 -6.46 -2.99 -10.78
CA ASN A 26 -6.31 -3.42 -9.38
C ASN A 26 -6.44 -2.24 -8.40
N ALA A 27 -5.97 -1.04 -8.75
CA ALA A 27 -6.14 0.16 -7.92
C ALA A 27 -7.62 0.54 -7.79
N VAL A 28 -8.37 0.48 -8.89
CA VAL A 28 -9.83 0.72 -8.91
C VAL A 28 -10.56 -0.38 -8.14
N LYS A 29 -10.26 -1.66 -8.41
CA LYS A 29 -10.95 -2.80 -7.78
C LYS A 29 -10.68 -2.93 -6.29
N PHE A 30 -9.46 -2.66 -5.84
CA PHE A 30 -9.06 -2.91 -4.46
C PHE A 30 -8.89 -1.63 -3.63
N GLY A 31 -9.12 -0.46 -4.23
CA GLY A 31 -9.13 0.87 -3.59
C GLY A 31 -7.79 1.35 -3.01
N ARG A 32 -6.85 0.43 -2.74
CA ARG A 32 -5.52 0.68 -2.19
C ARG A 32 -4.54 -0.34 -2.75
N ARG A 33 -3.42 0.12 -3.32
CA ARG A 33 -2.37 -0.78 -3.83
C ARG A 33 -1.66 -1.45 -2.64
N LYS A 34 -1.04 -2.62 -2.87
CA LYS A 34 -0.32 -3.35 -1.82
C LYS A 34 0.79 -2.50 -1.18
N GLY A 35 1.50 -1.69 -1.98
CA GLY A 35 2.52 -0.76 -1.49
C GLY A 35 1.94 0.31 -0.56
N ASP A 36 0.81 0.90 -0.94
CA ASP A 36 0.12 1.91 -0.12
C ASP A 36 -0.36 1.31 1.21
N LYS A 37 -0.90 0.08 1.19
CA LYS A 37 -1.25 -0.64 2.43
C LYS A 37 -0.06 -0.86 3.34
N ALA A 38 1.10 -1.23 2.79
CA ALA A 38 2.31 -1.46 3.56
C ALA A 38 2.86 -0.15 4.16
N LEU A 39 2.84 0.95 3.40
CA LEU A 39 3.24 2.27 3.87
C LEU A 39 2.31 2.77 4.99
N GLU A 40 0.99 2.62 4.82
CA GLU A 40 0.01 3.00 5.84
C GLU A 40 0.12 2.13 7.11
N ALA A 41 0.34 0.82 6.96
CA ALA A 41 0.58 -0.06 8.11
C ALA A 41 1.85 0.36 8.88
N ALA A 42 2.94 0.67 8.18
CA ALA A 42 4.17 1.15 8.80
C ALA A 42 3.98 2.51 9.50
N ARG A 43 3.17 3.42 8.92
CA ARG A 43 2.80 4.69 9.54
C ARG A 43 1.99 4.49 10.81
N LEU A 44 0.95 3.65 10.76
CA LEU A 44 0.12 3.33 11.91
C LEU A 44 0.92 2.65 13.04
N GLU A 45 1.84 1.75 12.72
CA GLU A 45 2.71 1.15 13.73
C GLU A 45 3.66 2.14 14.38
N LYS A 46 4.17 3.12 13.61
CA LYS A 46 4.99 4.19 14.14
C LYS A 46 4.16 5.07 15.07
N GLU A 47 2.99 5.51 14.63
CA GLU A 47 2.07 6.31 15.43
C GLU A 47 1.65 5.59 16.72
N LYS A 48 1.39 4.29 16.67
CA LYS A 48 1.11 3.48 17.87
C LYS A 48 2.30 3.46 18.82
N ARG A 49 3.52 3.22 18.32
CA ARG A 49 4.73 3.23 19.15
C ARG A 49 5.00 4.60 19.78
N ASP A 50 4.78 5.66 19.01
CA ASP A 50 4.94 7.04 19.49
C ASP A 50 3.89 7.32 20.58
N LEU A 51 2.62 6.95 20.37
CA LEU A 51 1.56 7.08 21.38
C LEU A 51 1.81 6.24 22.63
N ASP A 52 2.26 4.99 22.48
CA ASP A 52 2.60 4.12 23.61
C ASP A 52 3.78 4.67 24.41
N GLY A 53 4.78 5.27 23.75
CA GLY A 53 5.89 5.94 24.41
C GLY A 53 5.50 7.24 25.13
N HIS A 54 4.39 7.86 24.73
CA HIS A 54 3.83 9.06 25.35
C HIS A 54 2.67 8.76 26.31
N ALA A 55 2.29 7.48 26.47
CA ALA A 55 1.25 7.08 27.39
C ALA A 55 1.73 7.30 28.84
N LEU A 56 1.10 8.25 29.53
CA LEU A 56 1.17 8.35 30.98
C LEU A 56 0.55 7.08 31.60
N PRO A 57 1.12 6.54 32.68
CA PRO A 57 0.53 5.39 33.37
C PRO A 57 -0.92 5.73 33.76
N PRO A 58 -1.87 4.79 33.62
CA PRO A 58 -3.28 5.07 33.87
C PRO A 58 -3.45 5.52 35.33
N GLN A 59 -3.69 6.83 35.53
CA GLN A 59 -3.89 7.45 36.84
C GLN A 59 -5.27 7.20 37.46
N HIS A 60 -6.06 6.25 36.93
CA HIS A 60 -7.20 5.70 37.64
C HIS A 60 -7.49 4.27 37.16
N PRO A 61 -7.61 3.26 38.06
CA PRO A 61 -8.00 1.92 37.65
C PRO A 61 -9.47 1.94 37.19
N SER A 62 -9.70 1.67 35.91
CA SER A 62 -11.05 1.49 35.35
C SER A 62 -11.78 0.38 36.12
N PRO A 63 -13.03 0.59 36.57
CA PRO A 63 -13.78 -0.43 37.29
C PRO A 63 -14.08 -1.62 36.35
N LYS A 64 -13.82 -2.84 36.84
CA LYS A 64 -14.06 -4.10 36.12
C LYS A 64 -15.55 -4.23 35.73
N PRO A 65 -15.88 -4.70 34.52
CA PRO A 65 -17.26 -5.01 34.16
C PRO A 65 -17.79 -6.20 34.98
N PRO A 66 -19.10 -6.22 35.31
CA PRO A 66 -19.71 -7.32 36.06
C PRO A 66 -19.74 -8.62 35.25
N LYS A 67 -19.69 -9.75 35.97
CA LYS A 67 -19.65 -11.14 35.49
C LYS A 67 -20.76 -11.48 34.51
#